data_AF-A0A5C1MAY3-F1
#
_entry.id   AF-A0A5C1MAY3-F1
#
_cell.length_a   1.000
_cell.length_b   1.000
_cell.length_c   1.000
_cell.angle_alpha   90.00
_cell.angle_beta   90.00
_cell.angle_gamma   90.00
#
_symmetry.space_group_name_H-M   'P 1'
#
loop_
_entity.id
_entity.type
_entity.pdbx_description
1 polymer ?
#
loop_
_entity_poly.entity_id
_entity_poly.type
_entity_poly.pdbx_seq_one_letter_code
_entity_poly.pdbx_strand_id
1 'polypeptide(L)' 'MNRVAKIFQNGRSQAVRLPAEFRFSTHEVFIERQGDAIVLRPKPESWDDFFARPSKVPADFLADRKDVPPEARELF' A
#
# COMPACT_ATOMS: atom_id res chain seq x y z
N MET A 1 9.67 10.22 15.84
CA MET A 1 10.23 9.37 16.90
C MET A 1 10.70 8.08 16.24
N ASN A 2 12.02 7.81 16.26
CA ASN A 2 12.57 6.57 15.72
C ASN A 2 12.71 5.57 16.85
N ARG A 3 12.23 4.34 16.67
CA ARG A 3 12.37 3.26 17.64
C ARG A 3 13.06 2.08 16.98
N VAL A 4 14.06 1.53 17.66
CA VAL A 4 14.80 0.37 17.17
C VAL A 4 13.99 -0.88 17.47
N ALA A 5 13.69 -1.66 16.43
CA ALA A 5 13.06 -2.97 16.56
C ALA A 5 14.12 -4.08 16.49
N LYS A 6 13.91 -5.16 17.23
CA LYS A 6 14.80 -6.32 17.20
C LYS A 6 14.47 -7.22 16.01
N ILE A 7 15.50 -7.57 15.25
CA ILE A 7 15.43 -8.61 14.22
C ILE A 7 15.78 -9.95 14.86
N PHE A 8 15.05 -10.99 14.51
CA PHE A 8 15.26 -12.36 15.00
C PHE A 8 14.90 -13.39 13.93
N GLN A 9 15.28 -14.65 14.16
CA GLN A 9 14.91 -15.77 13.29
C GLN A 9 13.59 -16.40 13.76
N ASN A 10 12.71 -16.70 12.81
CA ASN A 10 11.49 -17.49 13.02
C ASN A 10 11.52 -18.69 12.05
N GLY A 11 11.98 -19.84 12.53
CA GLY A 11 12.29 -20.99 11.69
C GLY A 11 13.38 -20.66 10.67
N ARG A 12 13.07 -20.79 9.37
CA ARG A 12 13.97 -20.46 8.25
C ARG A 12 13.84 -19.01 7.75
N SER A 13 13.01 -18.20 8.40
CA SER A 13 12.70 -16.83 7.97
C SER A 13 13.24 -15.79 8.95
N GLN A 14 13.55 -14.60 8.46
CA GLN A 14 13.87 -13.44 9.29
C GLN A 14 12.58 -12.69 9.66
N ALA A 15 12.48 -12.24 10.90
CA ALA A 15 11.32 -11.51 11.43
C ALA A 15 11.75 -10.24 12.19
N VAL A 16 10.86 -9.25 12.21
CA VAL A 16 11.00 -8.01 12.98
C VAL A 16 9.96 -8.01 14.09
N ARG A 17 10.39 -7.78 15.35
CA ARG A 17 9.44 -7.61 16.46
C ARG A 17 8.92 -6.17 16.47
N LEU A 18 7.69 -5.97 16.03
CA LEU A 18 7.04 -4.65 16.06
C LEU A 18 6.76 -4.21 17.51
N PRO A 19 7.22 -3.02 17.94
CA PRO A 19 6.78 -2.40 19.19
C PRO A 19 5.26 -2.18 19.20
N ALA A 20 4.67 -2.03 20.39
CA ALA A 20 3.22 -2.01 20.57
C ALA A 20 2.52 -0.93 19.73
N GLU A 21 3.11 0.25 19.65
CA GLU A 21 2.62 1.41 18.90
C GLU A 21 2.69 1.25 17.37
N PHE A 22 3.42 0.26 16.85
CA PHE A 22 3.54 -0.02 15.42
C PHE A 22 2.80 -1.30 15.00
N ARG A 23 1.98 -1.89 15.89
CA ARG A 23 1.20 -3.08 15.55
C ARG A 23 0.12 -2.76 14.52
N PHE A 24 -0.06 -3.66 13.56
CA PHE A 24 -1.18 -3.61 12.62
C PHE A 24 -2.44 -4.22 13.25
N SER A 25 -3.61 -3.73 12.85
CA SER A 25 -4.89 -4.38 13.15
C SER A 25 -5.23 -5.51 12.17
N THR A 26 -4.48 -5.63 11.06
CA THR A 26 -4.67 -6.65 10.02
C THR A 26 -3.73 -7.83 10.25
N HIS A 27 -4.12 -9.00 9.73
CA HIS A 27 -3.32 -10.23 9.82
C HIS A 27 -2.18 -10.27 8.78
N GLU A 28 -2.34 -9.54 7.67
CA GLU A 28 -1.39 -9.50 6.57
C GLU A 28 -1.02 -8.05 6.20
N VAL A 29 0.14 -7.91 5.58
CA VAL A 29 0.65 -6.64 5.06
C VAL A 29 1.23 -6.84 3.65
N PHE A 30 1.09 -5.82 2.80
CA PHE A 30 1.92 -5.70 1.61
C PHE A 30 3.33 -5.26 2.01
N ILE A 31 4.33 -5.83 1.35
CA ILE A 31 5.74 -5.51 1.54
C ILE A 31 6.34 -4.97 0.23
N GLU A 32 7.03 -3.84 0.32
CA GLU A 32 7.72 -3.21 -0.81
C GLU A 32 9.13 -2.79 -0.37
N ARG A 33 10.12 -2.92 -1.26
CA ARG A 33 11.47 -2.41 -1.04
C ARG A 33 11.63 -1.07 -1.77
N GLN A 34 12.08 -0.06 -1.05
CA GLN A 34 12.40 1.27 -1.59
C GLN A 34 13.83 1.63 -1.21
N GLY A 35 14.78 1.34 -2.11
CA GLY A 35 16.20 1.46 -1.80
C GLY A 35 16.63 0.52 -0.67
N ASP A 36 17.17 1.10 0.41
CA ASP A 36 17.54 0.40 1.64
C ASP A 36 16.36 0.21 2.62
N ALA A 37 15.22 0.85 2.37
CA ALA A 37 14.03 0.75 3.20
C ALA A 37 13.09 -0.41 2.80
N ILE A 38 12.39 -0.95 3.80
CA ILE A 38 11.24 -1.83 3.60
C ILE A 38 9.99 -1.09 4.07
N VAL A 39 9.00 -0.97 3.20
CA VAL A 39 7.71 -0.34 3.47
C VAL A 39 6.66 -1.43 3.66
N LEU A 40 5.99 -1.43 4.82
CA LEU A 40 4.88 -2.32 5.13
C LEU A 40 3.57 -1.53 5.10
N ARG A 41 2.57 -2.03 4.37
CA ARG A 41 1.23 -1.42 4.32
C ARG A 41 0.17 -2.47 4.69
N PRO A 42 -0.86 -2.13 5.50
CA PRO A 42 -1.91 -3.09 5.84
C PRO A 42 -2.60 -3.59 4.56
N LYS A 43 -2.77 -4.91 4.46
CA LYS A 43 -3.54 -5.54 3.39
C LYS A 43 -5.01 -5.59 3.83
N PRO A 44 -5.94 -4.96 3.08
CA PRO A 44 -7.37 -5.09 3.36
C PRO A 44 -7.81 -6.56 3.28
N GLU A 45 -8.68 -6.99 4.17
CA GLU A 45 -9.21 -8.36 4.18
C GLU A 45 -10.34 -8.53 3.15
N SER A 46 -11.03 -7.43 2.83
CA SER A 46 -12.12 -7.37 1.85
C SER A 46 -12.14 -6.08 1.03
N TRP A 47 -12.98 -6.07 -0.02
CA TRP A 47 -13.32 -4.83 -0.74
C TRP A 47 -14.13 -3.86 0.13
N ASP A 48 -14.91 -4.35 1.09
CA ASP A 48 -15.66 -3.50 2.01
C ASP A 48 -14.71 -2.69 2.89
N ASP A 49 -13.64 -3.32 3.42
CA ASP A 49 -12.58 -2.62 4.15
C ASP A 49 -11.86 -1.59 3.28
N PHE A 50 -11.72 -1.88 1.98
CA PHE A 50 -11.13 -0.94 1.04
C PHE A 50 -11.98 0.33 0.94
N PHE A 51 -13.29 0.19 0.71
CA PHE A 51 -14.23 1.31 0.51
C PHE A 51 -14.61 2.04 1.80
N ALA A 52 -14.51 1.39 2.97
CA ALA A 52 -14.72 2.03 4.27
C ALA A 52 -13.63 3.06 4.63
N ARG A 53 -12.46 3.00 3.99
CA ARG A 53 -11.36 3.93 4.27
C ARG A 53 -11.65 5.31 3.67
N PRO A 54 -11.25 6.40 4.35
CA PRO A 54 -11.34 7.74 3.79
C PRO A 54 -10.62 7.81 2.44
N SER A 55 -11.35 8.26 1.41
CA SER A 55 -10.75 8.51 0.11
C SER A 55 -9.67 9.59 0.25
N LYS A 56 -8.48 9.30 -0.27
CA LYS A 56 -7.41 10.30 -0.45
C LYS A 56 -7.51 11.04 -1.78
N VAL A 57 -8.48 10.64 -2.61
CA VAL A 57 -8.71 11.20 -3.93
C VAL A 57 -9.46 12.52 -3.76
N PRO A 58 -8.94 13.64 -4.30
CA PRO A 58 -9.64 14.93 -4.29
C PRO A 58 -11.05 14.83 -4.89
N ALA A 59 -11.96 15.66 -4.40
CA ALA A 59 -13.36 15.64 -4.86
C ALA A 59 -13.51 15.99 -6.36
N ASP A 60 -12.57 16.75 -6.90
CA ASP A 60 -12.50 17.18 -8.30
C ASP A 60 -11.65 16.25 -9.17
N PHE A 61 -11.09 15.19 -8.60
CA PHE A 61 -10.28 14.24 -9.35
C PHE A 61 -11.11 13.56 -10.44
N LEU A 62 -10.68 13.73 -11.69
CA LEU A 62 -11.39 13.25 -12.88
C LEU A 62 -12.81 13.85 -13.05
N ALA A 63 -13.11 15.00 -12.44
CA ALA A 63 -14.37 15.72 -12.68
C ALA A 63 -14.55 16.12 -14.15
N ASP A 64 -13.45 16.44 -14.84
CA ASP A 64 -13.38 16.59 -16.30
C ASP A 64 -12.46 15.52 -16.90
N ARG A 65 -13.05 14.36 -17.19
CA ARG A 65 -12.38 13.26 -17.88
C ARG A 65 -12.35 13.59 -19.37
N LYS A 66 -11.26 14.20 -19.83
CA LYS A 66 -10.99 14.56 -21.25
C LYS A 66 -10.88 13.31 -22.15
N ASP A 67 -11.99 12.63 -22.35
CA ASP A 67 -12.10 11.38 -23.10
C ASP A 67 -12.32 11.69 -24.60
N VAL A 68 -11.28 12.23 -25.23
CA VAL A 68 -11.32 12.56 -26.65
C VAL A 68 -11.31 11.27 -27.49
N PRO A 69 -11.97 11.25 -28.65
CA PRO A 69 -11.90 10.12 -29.57
C PRO A 69 -10.44 9.77 -29.91
N PRO A 70 -10.15 8.48 -30.18
CA PRO A 70 -8.83 8.08 -30.63
C PRO A 70 -8.45 8.83 -31.91
N GLU A 71 -7.17 9.15 -32.03
CA GLU A 71 -6.61 9.74 -33.24
C GLU A 71 -6.74 8.77 -34.43
N ALA A 72 -7.15 9.29 -35.59
CA ALA A 72 -7.14 8.51 -36.82
C ALA A 72 -5.69 8.26 -37.25
N ARG A 73 -5.31 7.00 -37.45
CA ARG A 73 -3.98 6.60 -37.91
C ARG A 73 -4.11 5.83 -39.21
N GLU A 74 -3.19 6.07 -40.14
CA GLU A 74 -3.00 5.23 -41.32
C GLU A 74 -2.57 3.83 -40.84
N LEU A 75 -3.36 2.81 -41.17
CA LEU A 75 -2.99 1.44 -40.90
C LEU A 75 -2.09 0.96 -42.04
N PHE A 76 -0.78 1.13 -41.82
CA PHE A 76 0.32 0.75 -42.71
C PHE A 76 0.46 1.59 -43.98
#